data_AF-A0AAF3EKX6-F1
#
_entry.id   AF-A0AAF3EKX6-F1
#
_cell.length_a   1.000
_cell.length_b   1.000
_cell.length_c   1.000
_cell.angle_alpha   90.00
_cell.angle_beta   90.00
_cell.angle_gamma   90.00
#
_symmetry.space_group_name_H-M   'P 1'
#
loop_
_entity.id
_entity.type
_entity.pdbx_description
1 polymer ?
#
loop_
_entity_poly.entity_id
_entity_poly.type
_entity_poly.pdbx_seq_one_letter_code
_entity_poly.pdbx_strand_id
1 'polypeptide(L)'
;MEKEITEFDCNGIIASAFIPEPPPIKLLCDEEEIALSFSGAGFLAAYHFGVTACLVKNGEELLKRVEKVAGCSAGSLCATLVILAPNRLEEARLDTCNLAAEVRAQPFGALTPGYYLHERVKSLVDKYIPDDISVANGKLLISVTEKSTRENKMISEFETRDELISALSASCFIPFYSGLGCLPPQLRDQEFVDGGLSNNLPRVDGMRTVAISPFASHDAEISPLVNTAADWMITLGQQSIKLNRINGVRAMDALFPPRPDVVQRYYEEGFSDAFRFLCLNNLIKRQNGTQV
;
A
#
# COMPACT_ATOMS: atom_id res chain seq x y z
N MET A 1 -10.88 7.53 -36.75
CA MET A 1 -11.46 8.80 -37.23
C MET A 1 -12.20 9.40 -36.04
N GLU A 2 -11.43 10.03 -35.15
CA GLU A 2 -11.94 10.62 -33.92
C GLU A 2 -12.72 11.89 -34.26
N LYS A 3 -13.88 12.06 -33.63
CA LYS A 3 -14.66 13.30 -33.74
C LYS A 3 -14.21 14.22 -32.61
N GLU A 4 -13.40 15.22 -32.94
CA GLU A 4 -13.22 16.42 -32.12
C GLU A 4 -14.58 17.13 -31.98
N ILE A 5 -15.00 17.35 -30.73
CA ILE A 5 -16.06 18.32 -30.42
C ILE A 5 -15.32 19.60 -30.01
N THR A 6 -15.38 20.61 -30.88
CA THR A 6 -14.80 21.93 -30.66
C THR A 6 -15.86 22.86 -30.08
N GLU A 7 -15.74 23.21 -28.79
CA GLU A 7 -16.41 24.39 -28.22
C GLU A 7 -15.44 25.58 -28.24
N PHE A 8 -15.92 26.72 -28.76
CA PHE A 8 -15.17 27.97 -28.86
C PHE A 8 -15.43 28.85 -27.64
N ASP A 9 -14.37 29.28 -26.95
CA ASP A 9 -14.40 30.39 -25.99
C ASP A 9 -13.50 31.54 -26.47
N CYS A 10 -13.98 32.78 -26.30
CA CYS A 10 -13.53 34.00 -26.97
C CYS A 10 -12.17 34.58 -26.49
N ASN A 11 -11.31 33.80 -25.82
CA ASN A 11 -10.03 34.30 -25.27
C ASN A 11 -8.78 33.55 -25.73
N GLY A 12 -8.86 32.72 -26.78
CA GLY A 12 -7.66 32.30 -27.54
C GLY A 12 -6.61 31.48 -26.77
N ILE A 13 -6.95 30.89 -25.63
CA ILE A 13 -6.10 29.90 -24.94
C ILE A 13 -6.87 28.59 -24.92
N ILE A 14 -6.50 27.68 -25.83
CA ILE A 14 -6.89 26.27 -25.74
C ILE A 14 -6.07 25.68 -24.61
N ALA A 15 -6.58 25.74 -23.39
CA ALA A 15 -6.16 24.80 -22.37
C ALA A 15 -6.81 23.47 -22.74
N SER A 16 -6.09 22.62 -23.48
CA SER A 16 -6.50 21.22 -23.55
C SER A 16 -6.42 20.70 -22.12
N ALA A 17 -7.57 20.50 -21.50
CA ALA A 17 -7.67 19.76 -20.26
C ALA A 17 -7.25 18.33 -20.62
N PHE A 18 -5.96 18.05 -20.50
CA PHE A 18 -5.40 16.75 -20.78
C PHE A 18 -6.03 15.81 -19.74
N ILE A 19 -6.93 14.95 -20.20
CA ILE A 19 -7.60 13.98 -19.35
C ILE A 19 -6.52 12.96 -18.97
N PRO A 20 -6.22 12.76 -17.66
CA PRO A 20 -5.24 11.77 -17.25
C PRO A 20 -5.64 10.41 -17.82
N GLU A 21 -4.73 9.74 -18.52
CA GLU A 21 -4.96 8.34 -18.86
C GLU A 21 -4.92 7.50 -17.58
N PRO A 22 -5.96 6.69 -17.32
CA PRO A 22 -5.94 5.78 -16.18
C PRO A 22 -4.79 4.78 -16.33
N PRO A 23 -4.22 4.26 -15.22
CA PRO A 23 -3.31 3.13 -15.31
C PRO A 23 -3.98 1.98 -16.09
N PRO A 24 -3.22 1.16 -16.83
CA PRO A 24 -3.79 0.05 -17.59
C PRO A 24 -4.56 -0.89 -16.66
N ILE A 25 -5.88 -0.89 -16.74
CA ILE A 25 -6.72 -1.76 -15.92
C ILE A 25 -6.85 -3.09 -16.65
N LYS A 26 -6.27 -4.13 -16.06
CA LYS A 26 -6.58 -5.51 -16.41
C LYS A 26 -7.90 -5.89 -15.76
N LEU A 27 -8.96 -5.91 -16.55
CA LEU A 27 -10.28 -6.34 -16.12
C LEU A 27 -10.20 -7.71 -15.44
N LEU A 28 -10.97 -7.88 -14.37
CA LEU A 28 -11.07 -9.13 -13.60
C LEU A 28 -12.10 -10.11 -14.18
N CYS A 29 -12.47 -9.95 -15.46
CA CYS A 29 -13.44 -10.83 -16.10
C CYS A 29 -12.92 -12.27 -16.05
N ASP A 30 -13.75 -13.19 -15.54
CA ASP A 30 -13.52 -14.64 -15.46
C ASP A 30 -12.52 -15.14 -14.41
N GLU A 31 -11.90 -14.27 -13.60
CA GLU A 31 -11.01 -14.67 -12.50
C GLU A 31 -11.85 -14.98 -11.24
N GLU A 32 -11.89 -16.26 -10.86
CA GLU A 32 -12.61 -16.75 -9.67
C GLU A 32 -11.80 -16.56 -8.38
N GLU A 33 -10.46 -16.70 -8.46
CA GLU A 33 -9.53 -16.55 -7.36
C GLU A 33 -8.50 -15.47 -7.69
N ILE A 34 -8.34 -14.50 -6.79
CA ILE A 34 -7.40 -13.39 -6.95
C ILE A 34 -6.56 -13.18 -5.71
N ALA A 35 -5.47 -12.45 -5.89
CA ALA A 35 -4.67 -11.90 -4.81
C ALA A 35 -4.83 -10.38 -4.74
N LEU A 36 -4.80 -9.82 -3.53
CA LEU A 36 -4.54 -8.39 -3.33
C LEU A 36 -3.07 -8.19 -3.00
N SER A 37 -2.46 -7.10 -3.46
CA SER A 37 -1.09 -6.74 -3.09
C SER A 37 -0.96 -5.27 -2.75
N PHE A 38 -0.47 -4.98 -1.55
CA PHE A 38 -0.24 -3.62 -1.05
C PHE A 38 1.25 -3.29 -1.07
N SER A 39 1.63 -2.24 -1.80
CA SER A 39 3.04 -1.82 -1.88
C SER A 39 3.57 -1.28 -0.54
N GLY A 40 4.90 -1.18 -0.43
CA GLY A 40 5.52 -0.34 0.59
C GLY A 40 5.08 1.12 0.45
N ALA A 41 4.86 1.78 1.59
CA ALA A 41 4.24 3.11 1.65
C ALA A 41 4.71 3.98 2.82
N GLY A 42 5.38 3.44 3.84
CA GLY A 42 5.72 4.19 5.06
C GLY A 42 4.50 4.93 5.64
N PHE A 43 4.63 6.23 5.89
CA PHE A 43 3.51 7.04 6.40
C PHE A 43 2.38 7.30 5.39
N LEU A 44 2.50 6.89 4.13
CA LEU A 44 1.37 6.84 3.17
C LEU A 44 0.46 5.62 3.42
N ALA A 45 0.66 4.87 4.50
CA ALA A 45 -0.27 3.82 4.97
C ALA A 45 -1.74 4.28 4.98
N ALA A 46 -2.00 5.58 5.22
CA ALA A 46 -3.34 6.17 5.13
C ALA A 46 -4.03 5.90 3.79
N TYR A 47 -3.30 5.91 2.67
CA TYR A 47 -3.83 5.54 1.36
C TYR A 47 -4.33 4.10 1.34
N HIS A 48 -3.54 3.16 1.85
CA HIS A 48 -3.93 1.74 1.95
C HIS A 48 -5.16 1.56 2.83
N PHE A 49 -5.26 2.29 3.96
CA PHE A 49 -6.47 2.28 4.78
C PHE A 49 -7.70 2.79 4.01
N GLY A 50 -7.55 3.83 3.20
CA GLY A 50 -8.61 4.36 2.33
C GLY A 50 -9.08 3.33 1.30
N VAL A 51 -8.12 2.68 0.63
CA VAL A 51 -8.39 1.60 -0.32
C VAL A 51 -9.17 0.49 0.37
N THR A 52 -8.65 -0.03 1.50
CA THR A 52 -9.27 -1.14 2.22
C THR A 52 -10.66 -0.78 2.73
N ALA A 53 -10.86 0.44 3.25
CA ALA A 53 -12.18 0.92 3.66
C ALA A 53 -13.18 0.94 2.49
N CYS A 54 -12.74 1.34 1.30
CA CYS A 54 -13.58 1.29 0.11
C CYS A 54 -13.89 -0.15 -0.33
N LEU A 55 -12.89 -1.04 -0.34
CA LEU A 55 -13.07 -2.44 -0.73
C LEU A 55 -14.05 -3.16 0.22
N VAL A 56 -13.90 -2.97 1.52
CA VAL A 56 -14.82 -3.53 2.54
C VAL A 56 -16.24 -2.97 2.36
N LYS A 57 -16.37 -1.67 2.08
CA LYS A 57 -17.67 -1.02 1.96
C LYS A 57 -18.40 -1.32 0.65
N ASN A 58 -17.69 -1.38 -0.47
CA ASN A 58 -18.28 -1.37 -1.81
C ASN A 58 -17.89 -2.59 -2.68
N GLY A 59 -16.87 -3.34 -2.29
CA GLY A 59 -16.23 -4.38 -3.10
C GLY A 59 -16.47 -5.81 -2.59
N GLU A 60 -17.64 -6.10 -2.00
CA GLU A 60 -17.96 -7.42 -1.44
C GLU A 60 -17.72 -8.57 -2.43
N GLU A 61 -18.08 -8.39 -3.71
CA GLU A 61 -17.87 -9.39 -4.76
C GLU A 61 -16.41 -9.57 -5.17
N LEU A 62 -15.57 -8.54 -4.99
CA LEU A 62 -14.12 -8.67 -5.13
C LEU A 62 -13.57 -9.48 -3.95
N LEU A 63 -13.94 -9.11 -2.73
CA LEU A 63 -13.40 -9.70 -1.50
C LEU A 63 -13.72 -11.20 -1.37
N LYS A 64 -14.86 -11.66 -1.91
CA LYS A 64 -15.20 -13.09 -1.98
C LYS A 64 -14.23 -13.93 -2.81
N ARG A 65 -13.48 -13.30 -3.72
CA ARG A 65 -12.50 -13.95 -4.61
C ARG A 65 -11.08 -13.89 -4.06
N VAL A 66 -10.86 -13.16 -2.97
CA VAL A 66 -9.50 -12.93 -2.45
C VAL A 66 -9.04 -14.15 -1.67
N GLU A 67 -8.15 -14.92 -2.27
CA GLU A 67 -7.53 -16.09 -1.64
C GLU A 67 -6.23 -15.74 -0.92
N LYS A 68 -5.51 -14.75 -1.45
CA LYS A 68 -4.20 -14.32 -0.93
C LYS A 68 -4.11 -12.81 -0.82
N VAL A 69 -3.40 -12.35 0.21
CA VAL A 69 -3.11 -10.94 0.42
C VAL A 69 -1.62 -10.79 0.66
N ALA A 70 -0.93 -10.12 -0.26
CA ALA A 70 0.48 -9.81 -0.17
C ALA A 70 0.70 -8.37 0.29
N GLY A 71 1.82 -8.12 0.95
CA GLY A 71 2.21 -6.76 1.29
C GLY A 71 3.68 -6.59 1.59
N CYS A 72 4.12 -5.34 1.47
CA CYS A 72 5.47 -4.90 1.76
C CYS A 72 5.44 -3.69 2.69
N SER A 73 6.29 -3.63 3.72
CA SER A 73 6.38 -2.49 4.65
C SER A 73 5.00 -2.13 5.21
N ALA A 74 4.60 -0.86 5.23
CA ALA A 74 3.26 -0.44 5.62
C ALA A 74 2.10 -1.19 4.89
N GLY A 75 2.32 -1.65 3.65
CA GLY A 75 1.37 -2.51 2.94
C GLY A 75 1.21 -3.89 3.57
N SER A 76 2.27 -4.47 4.15
CA SER A 76 2.18 -5.75 4.89
C SER A 76 1.35 -5.63 6.15
N LEU A 77 1.38 -4.46 6.81
CA LEU A 77 0.54 -4.17 7.97
C LEU A 77 -0.94 -4.12 7.57
N CYS A 78 -1.25 -3.44 6.46
CA CYS A 78 -2.61 -3.39 5.93
C CYS A 78 -3.10 -4.77 5.49
N ALA A 79 -2.27 -5.53 4.77
CA ALA A 79 -2.56 -6.90 4.37
C ALA A 79 -2.90 -7.80 5.57
N THR A 80 -2.13 -7.68 6.65
CA THR A 80 -2.36 -8.42 7.89
C THR A 80 -3.69 -8.06 8.52
N LEU A 81 -4.02 -6.76 8.60
CA LEU A 81 -5.30 -6.30 9.16
C LEU A 81 -6.50 -6.82 8.37
N VAL A 82 -6.40 -6.89 7.04
CA VAL A 82 -7.46 -7.44 6.18
C VAL A 82 -7.77 -8.90 6.54
N ILE A 83 -6.74 -9.70 6.82
CA ILE A 83 -6.87 -11.13 7.14
C ILE A 83 -7.25 -11.37 8.60
N LEU A 84 -6.54 -10.73 9.54
CA LEU A 84 -6.60 -11.08 10.97
C LEU A 84 -7.49 -10.16 11.81
N ALA A 85 -7.73 -8.93 11.37
CA ALA A 85 -8.45 -7.94 12.17
C ALA A 85 -9.29 -6.93 11.34
N PRO A 86 -10.14 -7.40 10.39
CA PRO A 86 -10.85 -6.50 9.47
C PRO A 86 -11.83 -5.56 10.19
N ASN A 87 -12.33 -5.95 11.36
CA ASN A 87 -13.19 -5.14 12.22
C ASN A 87 -12.43 -4.04 13.00
N ARG A 88 -11.09 -4.04 13.00
CA ARG A 88 -10.26 -3.07 13.72
C ARG A 88 -9.54 -2.07 12.81
N LEU A 89 -9.88 -2.03 11.52
CA LEU A 89 -9.24 -1.16 10.53
C LEU A 89 -9.25 0.32 10.92
N GLU A 90 -10.38 0.82 11.44
CA GLU A 90 -10.49 2.24 11.84
C GLU A 90 -9.65 2.55 13.09
N GLU A 91 -9.60 1.62 14.04
CA GLU A 91 -8.72 1.74 15.21
C GLU A 91 -7.24 1.80 14.78
N ALA A 92 -6.83 0.89 13.89
CA ALA A 92 -5.47 0.83 13.35
C ALA A 92 -5.09 2.09 12.55
N ARG A 93 -6.04 2.64 11.79
CA ARG A 93 -5.88 3.92 11.08
C ARG A 93 -5.60 5.07 12.06
N LEU A 94 -6.37 5.16 13.14
CA LEU A 94 -6.20 6.21 14.16
C LEU A 94 -4.84 6.08 14.87
N ASP A 95 -4.44 4.86 15.25
CA ASP A 95 -3.13 4.61 15.85
C ASP A 95 -1.98 4.95 14.90
N THR A 96 -2.13 4.69 13.61
CA THR A 96 -1.14 5.07 12.60
C THR A 96 -1.03 6.59 12.48
N CYS A 97 -2.16 7.31 12.56
CA CYS A 97 -2.16 8.77 12.60
C CYS A 97 -1.49 9.31 13.87
N ASN A 98 -1.71 8.65 15.02
CA ASN A 98 -1.05 9.00 16.28
C ASN A 98 0.47 8.78 16.20
N LEU A 99 0.94 7.68 15.60
CA LEU A 99 2.35 7.45 15.35
C LEU A 99 2.95 8.52 14.42
N ALA A 100 2.24 8.89 13.35
CA ALA A 100 2.68 9.97 12.46
C ALA A 100 2.82 11.31 13.21
N ALA A 101 1.85 11.64 14.09
CA ALA A 101 1.90 12.83 14.93
C ALA A 101 3.06 12.78 15.94
N GLU A 102 3.30 11.63 16.58
CA GLU A 102 4.41 11.39 17.50
C GLU A 102 5.76 11.62 16.81
N VAL A 103 5.95 11.03 15.62
CA VAL A 103 7.19 11.18 14.83
C VAL A 103 7.40 12.62 14.42
N ARG A 104 6.37 13.33 13.96
CA ARG A 104 6.47 14.75 13.60
C ARG A 104 6.82 15.67 14.77
N ALA A 105 6.47 15.28 15.99
CA ALA A 105 6.80 16.04 17.19
C ALA A 105 8.28 15.92 17.58
N GLN A 106 8.99 14.93 17.02
CA GLN A 106 10.41 14.75 17.27
C GLN A 106 11.26 15.80 16.51
N PRO A 107 12.37 16.31 17.10
CA PRO A 107 13.21 17.34 16.48
C PRO A 107 13.72 17.02 15.06
N PHE A 108 14.03 15.75 14.79
CA PHE A 108 14.50 15.26 13.50
C PHE A 108 13.62 14.14 12.93
N GLY A 109 12.34 14.12 13.32
CA GLY A 109 11.43 13.03 12.95
C GLY A 109 11.93 11.68 13.46
N ALA A 110 11.80 10.64 12.64
CA ALA A 110 12.26 9.29 12.96
C ALA A 110 13.78 9.17 13.15
N LEU A 111 14.55 10.13 12.64
CA LEU A 111 16.01 10.17 12.75
C LEU A 111 16.49 10.83 14.06
N THR A 112 15.58 11.18 14.95
CA THR A 112 15.92 11.76 16.26
C THR A 112 16.76 10.78 17.08
N PRO A 113 17.96 11.16 17.56
CA PRO A 113 18.78 10.29 18.39
C PRO A 113 18.02 9.79 19.63
N GLY A 114 18.01 8.48 19.85
CA GLY A 114 17.27 7.84 20.94
C GLY A 114 15.79 7.58 20.64
N TYR A 115 15.28 7.99 19.47
CA TYR A 115 13.97 7.58 18.98
C TYR A 115 14.09 6.32 18.12
N TYR A 116 13.31 5.30 18.46
CA TYR A 116 13.36 3.99 17.81
C TYR A 116 12.02 3.70 17.15
N LEU A 117 11.87 4.12 15.89
CA LEU A 117 10.63 3.94 15.13
C LEU A 117 10.22 2.46 15.09
N HIS A 118 11.18 1.54 14.95
CA HIS A 118 10.86 0.12 14.87
C HIS A 118 10.17 -0.41 16.13
N GLU A 119 10.52 0.08 17.33
CA GLU A 119 9.89 -0.35 18.58
C GLU A 119 8.43 0.14 18.66
N ARG A 120 8.16 1.33 18.12
CA ARG A 120 6.80 1.88 18.03
C ARG A 120 5.96 1.07 17.03
N VAL A 121 6.53 0.75 15.86
CA VAL A 121 5.88 -0.11 14.86
C VAL A 121 5.62 -1.50 15.44
N LYS A 122 6.61 -2.13 16.09
CA LYS A 122 6.47 -3.45 16.72
C LYS A 122 5.36 -3.45 17.78
N SER A 123 5.27 -2.40 18.59
CA SER A 123 4.20 -2.25 19.59
C SER A 123 2.81 -2.15 18.95
N LEU A 124 2.69 -1.44 17.82
CA LEU A 124 1.43 -1.39 17.07
C LEU A 124 1.09 -2.75 16.47
N VAL A 125 2.06 -3.42 15.86
CA VAL A 125 1.89 -4.76 15.29
C VAL A 125 1.38 -5.73 16.36
N ASP A 126 2.04 -5.77 17.53
CA ASP A 126 1.66 -6.60 18.66
C ASP A 126 0.21 -6.31 19.12
N LYS A 127 -0.21 -5.04 19.15
CA LYS A 127 -1.58 -4.67 19.52
C LYS A 127 -2.67 -5.28 18.61
N TYR A 128 -2.37 -5.53 17.32
CA TYR A 128 -3.38 -5.93 16.33
C TYR A 128 -3.35 -7.41 15.97
N ILE A 129 -2.27 -8.14 16.26
CA ILE A 129 -2.20 -9.57 15.95
C ILE A 129 -2.86 -10.41 17.04
N PRO A 130 -3.89 -11.21 16.72
CA PRO A 130 -4.53 -12.14 17.66
C PRO A 130 -3.61 -13.31 18.04
N ASP A 131 -3.98 -14.05 19.08
CA ASP A 131 -3.24 -15.26 19.50
C ASP A 131 -3.28 -16.36 18.43
N ASP A 132 -4.44 -16.56 17.80
CA ASP A 132 -4.61 -17.50 16.69
C ASP A 132 -4.31 -16.82 15.36
N ILE A 133 -3.16 -17.17 14.78
CA ILE A 133 -2.70 -16.70 13.48
C ILE A 133 -2.87 -17.74 12.36
N SER A 134 -3.53 -18.87 12.63
CA SER A 134 -3.59 -20.00 11.70
C SER A 134 -4.16 -19.62 10.33
N VAL A 135 -5.12 -18.70 10.28
CA VAL A 135 -5.73 -18.19 9.05
C VAL A 135 -4.76 -17.35 8.19
N ALA A 136 -3.65 -16.86 8.75
CA ALA A 136 -2.63 -16.13 8.00
C ALA A 136 -1.76 -17.07 7.14
N ASN A 137 -1.53 -18.31 7.60
CA ASN A 137 -0.67 -19.26 6.88
C ASN A 137 -1.24 -19.60 5.51
N GLY A 138 -0.41 -19.50 4.48
CA GLY A 138 -0.77 -19.67 3.07
C GLY A 138 -1.60 -18.53 2.45
N LYS A 139 -2.23 -17.67 3.26
CA LYS A 139 -3.07 -16.54 2.82
C LYS A 139 -2.36 -15.19 2.84
N LEU A 140 -1.54 -14.94 3.85
CA LEU A 140 -0.76 -13.71 4.01
C LEU A 140 0.64 -13.91 3.43
N LEU A 141 1.10 -12.99 2.59
CA LEU A 141 2.47 -13.02 2.05
C LEU A 141 3.20 -11.72 2.37
N ILE A 142 4.29 -11.81 3.12
CA ILE A 142 5.07 -10.66 3.57
C ILE A 142 6.38 -10.59 2.79
N SER A 143 6.58 -9.49 2.07
CA SER A 143 7.84 -9.18 1.40
C SER A 143 8.87 -8.70 2.41
N VAL A 144 10.01 -9.38 2.48
CA VAL A 144 11.18 -8.98 3.27
C VAL A 144 12.45 -9.08 2.44
N THR A 145 13.46 -8.29 2.77
CA THR A 145 14.79 -8.39 2.13
C THR A 145 15.75 -9.07 3.10
N GLU A 146 16.34 -10.18 2.71
CA GLU A 146 17.39 -10.85 3.50
C GLU A 146 18.64 -9.96 3.50
N LYS A 147 19.14 -9.58 4.69
CA LYS A 147 20.21 -8.57 4.82
C LYS A 147 21.54 -9.01 4.19
N SER A 148 21.88 -10.30 4.33
CA SER A 148 23.13 -10.92 3.88
C SER A 148 23.21 -11.02 2.35
N THR A 149 22.16 -11.57 1.73
CA THR A 149 22.10 -11.87 0.29
C THR A 149 21.50 -10.72 -0.52
N ARG A 150 20.73 -9.83 0.13
CA ARG A 150 19.89 -8.79 -0.50
C ARG A 150 18.78 -9.35 -1.39
N GLU A 151 18.51 -10.65 -1.28
CA GLU A 151 17.41 -11.28 -2.00
C GLU A 151 16.08 -10.99 -1.32
N ASN A 152 15.02 -10.91 -2.13
CA ASN A 152 13.68 -10.88 -1.60
C ASN A 152 13.27 -12.28 -1.11
N LYS A 153 12.58 -12.34 0.03
CA LYS A 153 11.85 -13.54 0.47
C LYS A 153 10.39 -13.17 0.70
N MET A 154 9.49 -14.00 0.19
CA MET A 154 8.06 -13.92 0.46
C MET A 154 7.73 -14.91 1.59
N ILE A 155 7.53 -14.40 2.80
CA ILE A 155 7.19 -15.24 3.96
C ILE A 155 5.67 -15.40 4.01
N SER A 156 5.20 -16.66 4.01
CA SER A 156 3.77 -16.98 4.06
C SER A 156 3.38 -18.02 5.10
N GLU A 157 4.36 -18.59 5.79
CA GLU A 157 4.16 -19.59 6.83
C GLU A 157 4.83 -19.10 8.11
N PHE A 158 4.09 -19.15 9.21
CA PHE A 158 4.45 -18.67 10.52
C PHE A 158 4.10 -19.77 11.54
N GLU A 159 5.09 -20.22 12.31
CA GLU A 159 4.93 -21.22 13.37
C GLU A 159 4.32 -20.59 14.63
N THR A 160 4.64 -19.32 14.90
CA THR A 160 4.21 -18.60 16.10
C THR A 160 3.77 -17.19 15.80
N ARG A 161 2.96 -16.63 16.71
CA ARG A 161 2.58 -15.22 16.71
C ARG A 161 3.80 -14.30 16.71
N ASP A 162 4.83 -14.62 17.50
CA ASP A 162 6.07 -13.84 17.58
C ASP A 162 6.86 -13.87 16.26
N GLU A 163 6.81 -15.00 15.54
CA GLU A 163 7.41 -15.12 14.22
C GLU A 163 6.72 -14.18 13.21
N LEU A 164 5.39 -14.13 13.22
CA LEU A 164 4.63 -13.19 12.39
C LEU A 164 4.93 -11.73 12.74
N ILE A 165 4.97 -11.38 14.03
CA ILE A 165 5.35 -10.03 14.49
C ILE A 165 6.76 -9.68 14.00
N SER A 166 7.69 -10.63 14.04
CA SER A 166 9.07 -10.45 13.61
C SER A 166 9.16 -10.25 12.09
N ALA A 167 8.38 -11.00 11.31
CA ALA A 167 8.29 -10.84 9.85
C ALA A 167 7.73 -9.47 9.45
N LEU A 168 6.66 -9.00 10.12
CA LEU A 168 6.08 -7.67 9.86
C LEU A 168 7.02 -6.54 10.29
N SER A 169 7.68 -6.71 11.44
CA SER A 169 8.68 -5.76 11.92
C SER A 169 9.86 -5.67 10.94
N ALA A 170 10.32 -6.82 10.42
CA ALA A 170 11.38 -6.86 9.41
C ALA A 170 10.93 -6.18 8.11
N SER A 171 9.70 -6.46 7.65
CA SER A 171 9.14 -5.87 6.43
C SER A 171 9.05 -4.34 6.51
N CYS A 172 8.96 -3.76 7.71
CA CYS A 172 8.94 -2.32 7.95
C CYS A 172 10.30 -1.74 8.40
N PHE A 173 11.35 -2.56 8.54
CA PHE A 173 12.64 -2.13 9.07
C PHE A 173 13.51 -1.53 7.97
N ILE A 174 13.39 -0.23 7.74
CA ILE A 174 14.27 0.53 6.85
C ILE A 174 15.63 0.75 7.54
N PRO A 175 16.76 0.27 6.99
CA PRO A 175 18.09 0.44 7.57
C PRO A 175 18.43 1.91 7.81
N PHE A 176 19.09 2.20 8.94
CA PHE A 176 19.45 3.55 9.45
C PHE A 176 18.26 4.45 9.83
N TYR A 177 17.12 4.31 9.17
CA TYR A 177 15.93 5.12 9.39
C TYR A 177 15.08 4.63 10.58
N SER A 178 15.01 3.31 10.79
CA SER A 178 14.13 2.70 11.81
C SER A 178 14.66 2.81 13.25
N GLY A 179 15.86 3.36 13.42
CA GLY A 179 16.56 3.49 14.70
C GLY A 179 18.06 3.42 14.47
N LEU A 180 18.79 4.43 14.93
CA LEU A 180 20.24 4.48 14.75
C LEU A 180 20.91 3.42 15.65
N GLY A 181 21.61 2.47 15.03
CA GLY A 181 22.29 1.38 15.74
C GLY A 181 21.38 0.21 16.14
N CYS A 182 20.11 0.19 15.73
CA CYS A 182 19.24 -0.97 15.92
C CYS A 182 19.68 -2.13 15.04
N LEU A 183 19.64 -3.33 15.62
CA LEU A 183 19.77 -4.56 14.86
C LEU A 183 18.44 -4.86 14.14
N PRO A 184 18.48 -5.31 12.88
CA PRO A 184 17.29 -5.77 12.18
C PRO A 184 16.61 -6.94 12.92
N PRO A 185 15.28 -7.10 12.80
CA PRO A 185 14.59 -8.26 13.32
C PRO A 185 15.15 -9.56 12.72
N GLN A 186 15.15 -10.60 13.55
CA GLN A 186 15.57 -11.94 13.14
C GLN A 186 14.35 -12.83 12.90
N LEU A 187 14.42 -13.63 11.85
CA LEU A 187 13.45 -14.65 11.49
C LEU A 187 14.24 -15.91 11.14
N ARG A 188 14.02 -17.01 11.85
CA ARG A 188 14.72 -18.30 11.60
C ARG A 188 16.25 -18.13 11.50
N ASP A 189 16.82 -17.48 12.50
CA ASP A 189 18.26 -17.16 12.62
C ASP A 189 18.86 -16.29 11.50
N GLN A 190 18.03 -15.68 10.66
CA GLN A 190 18.43 -14.76 9.60
C GLN A 190 17.93 -13.35 9.87
N GLU A 191 18.75 -12.34 9.54
CA GLU A 191 18.37 -10.93 9.67
C GLU A 191 17.66 -10.44 8.41
N PHE A 192 16.52 -9.78 8.60
CA PHE A 192 15.72 -9.24 7.52
C PHE A 192 15.46 -7.75 7.70
N VAL A 193 15.35 -7.03 6.58
CA VAL A 193 15.06 -5.61 6.50
C VAL A 193 13.90 -5.37 5.55
N ASP A 194 13.49 -4.10 5.41
CA ASP A 194 12.30 -3.70 4.66
C ASP A 194 12.27 -4.33 3.26
N GLY A 195 11.13 -4.92 2.91
CA GLY A 195 10.91 -5.58 1.64
C GLY A 195 11.04 -4.64 0.45
N GLY A 196 10.82 -3.34 0.64
CA GLY A 196 10.86 -2.31 -0.40
C GLY A 196 12.22 -2.17 -1.07
N LEU A 197 13.29 -2.62 -0.39
CA LEU A 197 14.64 -2.66 -0.95
C LEU A 197 14.82 -3.71 -2.05
N SER A 198 13.99 -4.75 -2.07
CA SER A 198 14.09 -5.85 -3.04
C SER A 198 12.81 -6.11 -3.82
N ASN A 199 11.63 -5.95 -3.20
CA ASN A 199 10.31 -6.10 -3.81
C ASN A 199 9.25 -5.22 -3.10
N ASN A 200 9.10 -3.97 -3.56
CA ASN A 200 8.17 -3.01 -2.97
C ASN A 200 6.70 -3.29 -3.29
N LEU A 201 6.38 -3.97 -4.40
CA LEU A 201 5.01 -4.32 -4.79
C LEU A 201 4.96 -5.81 -5.15
N PRO A 202 4.85 -6.69 -4.14
CA PRO A 202 4.97 -8.13 -4.36
C PRO A 202 3.85 -8.67 -5.24
N ARG A 203 4.17 -9.70 -6.05
CA ARG A 203 3.20 -10.44 -6.85
C ARG A 203 3.04 -11.84 -6.30
N VAL A 204 1.84 -12.38 -6.45
CA VAL A 204 1.57 -13.77 -6.12
C VAL A 204 1.70 -14.59 -7.39
N ASP A 205 2.72 -15.46 -7.42
CA ASP A 205 3.00 -16.31 -8.58
C ASP A 205 1.81 -17.22 -8.89
N GLY A 206 1.48 -17.32 -10.17
CA GLY A 206 0.38 -18.17 -10.67
C GLY A 206 -1.03 -17.66 -10.33
N MET A 207 -1.19 -16.45 -9.79
CA MET A 207 -2.50 -15.91 -9.41
C MET A 207 -2.67 -14.46 -9.89
N ARG A 208 -3.87 -14.12 -10.38
CA ARG A 208 -4.21 -12.74 -10.74
C ARG A 208 -4.10 -11.84 -9.51
N THR A 209 -3.12 -10.95 -9.51
CA THR A 209 -2.85 -10.04 -8.37
C THR A 209 -3.30 -8.61 -8.67
N VAL A 210 -4.34 -8.10 -7.99
CA VAL A 210 -4.70 -6.68 -7.99
C VAL A 210 -3.69 -5.91 -7.15
N ALA A 211 -2.88 -5.06 -7.80
CA ALA A 211 -1.90 -4.23 -7.10
C ALA A 211 -2.48 -2.90 -6.65
N ILE A 212 -2.05 -2.51 -5.45
CA ILE A 212 -2.42 -1.29 -4.76
C ILE A 212 -1.14 -0.55 -4.41
N SER A 213 -1.03 0.70 -4.87
CA SER A 213 0.14 1.54 -4.62
C SER A 213 -0.29 2.99 -4.39
N PRO A 214 0.22 3.66 -3.34
CA PRO A 214 0.00 5.09 -3.17
C PRO A 214 0.86 5.91 -4.14
N PHE A 215 1.78 5.29 -4.88
CA PHE A 215 2.57 5.92 -5.94
C PHE A 215 1.92 5.66 -7.29
N ALA A 216 1.89 6.68 -8.14
CA ALA A 216 1.43 6.51 -9.51
C ALA A 216 2.42 5.61 -10.27
N SER A 217 1.93 4.46 -10.72
CA SER A 217 2.71 3.41 -11.37
C SER A 217 1.88 2.70 -12.44
N HIS A 218 2.54 2.21 -13.49
CA HIS A 218 1.89 1.29 -14.44
C HIS A 218 1.66 -0.10 -13.85
N ASP A 219 2.37 -0.41 -12.77
CA ASP A 219 2.29 -1.68 -12.08
C ASP A 219 1.14 -1.73 -11.05
N ALA A 220 0.28 -0.73 -10.90
CA ALA A 220 -0.81 -0.80 -9.92
C ALA A 220 -2.14 -0.34 -10.48
N GLU A 221 -3.13 -1.22 -10.42
CA GLU A 221 -4.49 -0.95 -10.89
C GLU A 221 -5.25 0.01 -9.96
N ILE A 222 -4.93 -0.04 -8.65
CA ILE A 222 -5.40 0.92 -7.65
C ILE A 222 -4.22 1.81 -7.28
N SER A 223 -4.10 2.93 -8.00
CA SER A 223 -3.08 3.94 -7.75
C SER A 223 -3.55 5.33 -8.21
N PRO A 224 -2.91 6.42 -7.72
CA PRO A 224 -3.27 7.77 -8.12
C PRO A 224 -3.11 8.00 -9.61
N LEU A 225 -4.08 8.72 -10.19
CA LEU A 225 -4.00 9.21 -11.56
C LEU A 225 -2.96 10.32 -11.66
N VAL A 226 -1.91 10.11 -12.45
CA VAL A 226 -0.92 11.15 -12.73
C VAL A 226 -0.84 11.40 -14.22
N ASN A 227 -1.18 12.63 -14.57
CA ASN A 227 -1.09 13.17 -15.90
C ASN A 227 0.31 13.76 -16.13
N THR A 228 1.19 13.01 -16.77
CA THR A 228 2.51 13.51 -17.18
C THR A 228 2.72 13.16 -18.64
N ALA A 229 3.13 14.15 -19.44
CA ALA A 229 3.50 13.96 -20.85
C ALA A 229 4.78 13.12 -21.04
N ALA A 230 5.50 12.81 -19.97
CA ALA A 230 6.72 12.01 -19.97
C ALA A 230 6.51 10.70 -19.18
N ASP A 231 6.88 9.58 -19.80
CA ASP A 231 6.78 8.22 -19.25
C ASP A 231 8.10 7.73 -18.61
N TRP A 232 8.85 8.63 -17.98
CA TRP A 232 10.09 8.24 -17.32
C TRP A 232 9.77 7.49 -16.04
N MET A 233 10.42 6.35 -15.84
CA MET A 233 10.17 5.45 -14.71
C MET A 233 11.44 5.27 -13.87
N ILE A 234 11.25 5.15 -12.56
CA ILE A 234 12.28 4.69 -11.62
C ILE A 234 11.79 3.39 -10.97
N THR A 235 12.70 2.44 -10.79
CA THR A 235 12.39 1.17 -10.14
C THR A 235 12.77 1.22 -8.66
N LEU A 236 11.81 0.94 -7.78
CA LEU A 236 12.01 0.72 -6.34
C LEU A 236 11.73 -0.76 -6.03
N GLY A 237 12.79 -1.53 -5.77
CA GLY A 237 12.69 -2.98 -5.69
C GLY A 237 12.22 -3.59 -7.01
N GLN A 238 10.98 -4.09 -7.05
CA GLN A 238 10.32 -4.63 -8.25
C GLN A 238 9.12 -3.78 -8.71
N GLN A 239 8.96 -2.55 -8.19
CA GLN A 239 7.90 -1.65 -8.60
C GLN A 239 8.44 -0.52 -9.49
N SER A 240 7.80 -0.29 -10.64
CA SER A 240 8.07 0.84 -11.52
C SER A 240 7.19 2.03 -11.13
N ILE A 241 7.81 3.13 -10.70
CA ILE A 241 7.14 4.35 -10.27
C ILE A 241 7.41 5.47 -11.27
N LYS A 242 6.39 6.26 -11.64
CA LYS A 242 6.57 7.40 -12.54
C LYS A 242 7.49 8.44 -11.90
N LEU A 243 8.52 8.89 -12.62
CA LEU A 243 9.42 9.94 -12.18
C LEU A 243 8.77 11.31 -12.39
N ASN A 244 8.08 11.80 -11.37
CA ASN A 244 7.42 13.10 -11.40
C ASN A 244 7.41 13.75 -10.01
N ARG A 245 7.05 15.04 -9.96
CA ARG A 245 7.00 15.81 -8.71
C ARG A 245 6.03 15.21 -7.68
N ILE A 246 4.90 14.67 -8.12
CA ILE A 246 3.88 14.09 -7.23
C ILE A 246 4.44 12.87 -6.51
N ASN A 247 5.06 11.93 -7.24
CA ASN A 247 5.70 10.76 -6.65
C ASN A 247 6.93 11.13 -5.81
N GLY A 248 7.68 12.17 -6.19
CA GLY A 248 8.77 12.70 -5.36
C GLY A 248 8.29 13.22 -4.00
N VAL A 249 7.19 13.97 -3.97
CA VAL A 249 6.55 14.41 -2.71
C VAL A 249 6.05 13.21 -1.91
N ARG A 250 5.38 12.25 -2.55
CA ARG A 250 4.91 11.02 -1.90
C ARG A 250 6.05 10.19 -1.30
N ALA A 251 7.20 10.12 -1.97
CA ALA A 251 8.37 9.40 -1.45
C ALA A 251 8.94 10.09 -0.20
N MET A 252 8.96 11.42 -0.18
CA MET A 252 9.32 12.18 1.01
C MET A 252 8.31 11.98 2.14
N ASP A 253 7.01 12.07 1.84
CA ASP A 253 5.94 11.89 2.80
C ASP A 253 5.90 10.45 3.36
N ALA A 254 6.38 9.46 2.60
CA ALA A 254 6.52 8.07 3.06
C ALA A 254 7.56 7.93 4.17
N LEU A 255 8.65 8.68 4.06
CA LEU A 255 9.76 8.71 5.02
C LEU A 255 9.60 9.78 6.10
N PHE A 256 8.80 10.81 5.88
CA PHE A 256 8.63 11.91 6.82
C PHE A 256 7.16 12.26 6.90
N PRO A 257 6.48 11.92 8.01
CA PRO A 257 5.03 12.00 8.06
C PRO A 257 4.56 13.42 7.76
N PRO A 258 3.65 13.62 6.80
CA PRO A 258 3.15 14.94 6.46
C PRO A 258 2.11 15.40 7.48
N ARG A 259 1.60 16.62 7.30
CA ARG A 259 0.60 17.20 8.21
C ARG A 259 -0.68 16.33 8.23
N PRO A 260 -1.45 16.32 9.34
CA PRO A 260 -2.67 15.52 9.44
C PRO A 260 -3.68 15.74 8.30
N ASP A 261 -3.80 16.97 7.79
CA ASP A 261 -4.66 17.27 6.65
C ASP A 261 -4.21 16.60 5.36
N VAL A 262 -2.90 16.42 5.15
CA VAL A 262 -2.34 15.69 4.01
C VAL A 262 -2.51 14.18 4.19
N VAL A 263 -2.30 13.66 5.39
CA VAL A 263 -2.57 12.24 5.72
C VAL A 263 -4.04 11.89 5.44
N GLN A 264 -4.97 12.77 5.82
CA GLN A 264 -6.39 12.60 5.54
C GLN A 264 -6.69 12.60 4.03
N ARG A 265 -6.05 13.48 3.24
CA ARG A 265 -6.17 13.46 1.78
C ARG A 265 -5.69 12.15 1.17
N TYR A 266 -4.57 11.58 1.65
CA TYR A 266 -4.13 10.29 1.15
C TYR A 266 -5.14 9.17 1.41
N TYR A 267 -5.81 9.19 2.56
CA TYR A 267 -6.92 8.27 2.83
C TYR A 267 -8.09 8.46 1.85
N GLU A 268 -8.52 9.70 1.62
CA GLU A 268 -9.61 10.00 0.69
C GLU A 268 -9.26 9.62 -0.76
N GLU A 269 -8.03 9.87 -1.19
CA GLU A 269 -7.52 9.46 -2.50
C GLU A 269 -7.52 7.93 -2.65
N GLY A 270 -7.02 7.20 -1.66
CA GLY A 270 -7.03 5.74 -1.68
C GLY A 270 -8.45 5.17 -1.78
N PHE A 271 -9.39 5.76 -1.03
CA PHE A 271 -10.80 5.40 -1.14
C PHE A 271 -11.33 5.65 -2.55
N SER A 272 -11.07 6.83 -3.11
CA SER A 272 -11.55 7.22 -4.44
C SER A 272 -10.96 6.34 -5.56
N ASP A 273 -9.68 6.01 -5.50
CA ASP A 273 -9.02 5.15 -6.49
C ASP A 273 -9.54 3.72 -6.45
N ALA A 274 -9.76 3.18 -5.25
CA ALA A 274 -10.38 1.86 -5.09
C ALA A 274 -11.83 1.86 -5.61
N PHE A 275 -12.60 2.92 -5.34
CA PHE A 275 -13.96 3.06 -5.85
C PHE A 275 -13.99 3.09 -7.37
N ARG A 276 -13.10 3.87 -7.99
CA ARG A 276 -12.91 3.92 -9.45
C ARG A 276 -12.57 2.54 -10.03
N PHE A 277 -11.65 1.81 -9.40
CA PHE A 277 -11.30 0.46 -9.82
C PHE A 277 -12.51 -0.49 -9.79
N LEU A 278 -13.31 -0.45 -8.70
CA LEU A 278 -14.52 -1.26 -8.58
C LEU A 278 -15.57 -0.91 -9.65
N CYS A 279 -15.77 0.39 -9.95
CA CYS A 279 -16.66 0.83 -11.03
C CYS A 279 -16.24 0.24 -12.38
N LEU A 280 -14.94 0.34 -12.71
CA LEU A 280 -14.42 -0.09 -14.01
C LEU A 280 -14.47 -1.61 -14.20
N ASN A 281 -14.48 -2.36 -13.10
CA ASN A 281 -14.66 -3.82 -13.12
C ASN A 281 -16.11 -4.27 -12.90
N ASN A 282 -17.08 -3.35 -12.82
CA ASN A 282 -18.49 -3.65 -12.53
C ASN A 282 -18.69 -4.42 -11.21
N LEU A 283 -17.88 -4.15 -10.19
CA LEU A 283 -17.87 -4.88 -8.91
C LEU A 283 -18.65 -4.17 -7.80
N ILE A 284 -19.33 -3.06 -8.10
CA ILE A 284 -20.15 -2.33 -7.14
C ILE A 284 -21.59 -2.86 -7.17
N LYS A 285 -22.07 -3.35 -6.02
CA LYS A 285 -23.50 -3.61 -5.83
C LYS A 285 -24.25 -2.28 -5.76
N ARG A 286 -25.15 -2.05 -6.72
CA ARG A 286 -26.11 -0.94 -6.64
C ARG A 286 -27.07 -1.22 -5.49
N GLN A 287 -27.24 -0.27 -4.56
CA GLN A 287 -28.38 -0.30 -3.64
C GLN A 287 -29.63 0.03 -4.47
N ASN A 288 -30.38 -1.02 -4.87
CA ASN A 288 -31.69 -0.98 -5.50
C ASN A 288 -31.84 -0.24 -6.85
N GLY A 289 -31.90 -1.00 -7.94
CA GLY A 289 -33.05 -0.94 -8.84
C GLY A 289 -33.17 0.14 -9.93
N THR A 290 -32.18 0.98 -10.23
CA THR A 290 -32.30 1.88 -11.40
C THR A 290 -31.35 1.49 -12.55
N GLN A 291 -31.97 1.30 -13.73
CA GLN A 291 -31.29 1.08 -15.02
C GLN A 291 -30.55 2.34 -15.48
N VAL A 292 -29.53 2.13 -16.31
CA VAL A 292 -28.85 3.17 -17.10
C VAL A 292 -29.77 3.62 -18.23
#